data_AF-F2LS34-F1
#
_entry.id   AF-F2LS34-F1
#
_cell.length_a   1.000
_cell.length_b   1.000
_cell.length_c   1.000
_cell.angle_alpha   90.00
_cell.angle_beta   90.00
_cell.angle_gamma   90.00
#
_symmetry.space_group_name_H-M   'P 1'
#
loop_
_entity.id
_entity.type
_entity.pdbx_description
1 polymer ?
#
loop_
_entity_poly.entity_id
_entity_poly.type
_entity_poly.pdbx_seq_one_letter_code
_entity_poly.pdbx_strand_id
1 'polypeptide(L)'
;MGQMINIKGVWLFIGGMFVGIFATAFVRFPATNSSEWAAWCQAIGAIIAIAVAIYVPYQQRTDGEARDRKRDELRRKEPLMSLQPIMERALSLLEKIPLNETTDIYVEHFFAHVSDPDAVSTVRASLIAFPIERLIDFQAIQSVFEMQDALKTASDALRSAGEGDGWAGQWPSLRQRFEAAAAQASRAKAQFKAALDDAGISNYVTGSAIAKNEWTARADVT
;
A
#
# COMPACT_ATOMS: atom_id res chain seq x y z
N MET A 1 -2.32 -34.81 -12.38
CA MET A 1 -0.90 -34.41 -12.45
C MET A 1 -0.55 -34.18 -13.91
N GLY A 2 -0.61 -32.94 -14.39
CA GLY A 2 -0.13 -32.61 -15.73
C GLY A 2 1.37 -32.33 -15.66
N GLN A 3 2.19 -33.12 -16.34
CA GLN A 3 3.59 -32.75 -16.55
C GLN A 3 3.62 -31.43 -17.32
N MET A 4 4.12 -30.36 -16.68
CA MET A 4 4.42 -29.12 -17.38
C MET A 4 5.49 -29.42 -18.41
N ILE A 5 5.08 -29.51 -19.68
CA ILE A 5 5.99 -29.66 -20.81
C ILE A 5 6.97 -28.48 -20.75
N ASN A 6 8.26 -28.78 -20.69
CA ASN A 6 9.31 -27.76 -20.65
C ASN A 6 9.36 -27.05 -22.01
N ILE A 7 8.62 -25.95 -22.13
CA ILE A 7 8.48 -25.15 -23.36
C ILE A 7 9.86 -24.77 -23.92
N LYS A 8 10.84 -24.48 -23.06
CA LYS A 8 12.21 -24.18 -23.49
C LYS A 8 12.88 -25.37 -24.20
N GLY A 9 12.66 -26.58 -23.68
CA GLY A 9 13.16 -27.82 -24.29
C GLY A 9 12.54 -28.10 -25.65
N VAL A 10 11.23 -27.85 -25.81
CA VAL A 10 10.53 -28.02 -27.09
C VAL A 10 11.05 -27.02 -28.14
N TRP A 11 11.24 -25.75 -27.78
CA TRP A 11 11.80 -24.75 -28.70
C TRP A 11 13.24 -25.05 -29.11
N LEU A 12 14.08 -25.51 -28.17
CA LEU A 12 15.45 -25.95 -28.48
C LEU A 12 15.46 -27.14 -29.44
N PHE A 13 14.58 -28.12 -29.23
CA PHE A 13 14.47 -29.28 -30.10
C PHE A 13 14.01 -28.90 -31.52
N ILE A 14 12.95 -28.09 -31.64
CA ILE A 14 12.44 -27.62 -32.93
C ILE A 14 13.51 -26.79 -33.65
N GLY A 15 14.17 -25.87 -32.94
CA GLY A 15 15.26 -25.07 -33.48
C GLY A 15 16.42 -25.93 -34.00
N GLY A 16 16.87 -26.91 -33.21
CA GLY A 16 17.91 -27.85 -33.61
C GLY A 16 17.53 -28.71 -34.83
N MET A 17 16.28 -29.16 -34.91
CA MET A 17 15.75 -29.92 -36.04
C MET A 17 15.78 -29.09 -37.33
N PHE A 18 15.31 -27.84 -37.29
CA PHE A 18 15.38 -26.95 -38.46
C PHE A 18 16.82 -26.68 -38.87
N VAL A 19 17.71 -26.36 -37.94
CA VAL A 19 19.15 -26.16 -38.25
C VAL A 19 19.75 -27.39 -38.92
N GLY A 20 19.44 -28.59 -38.43
CA GLY A 20 19.91 -29.85 -39.03
C GLY A 20 19.37 -30.10 -40.44
N ILE A 21 18.08 -29.83 -40.68
CA ILE A 21 17.46 -29.94 -42.01
C ILE A 21 18.09 -28.93 -42.98
N PHE A 22 18.23 -27.67 -42.56
CA PHE A 22 18.85 -26.63 -43.37
C PHE A 22 20.32 -26.96 -43.70
N ALA A 23 21.11 -27.38 -42.71
CA ALA A 23 22.50 -27.78 -42.92
C ALA A 23 22.64 -28.94 -43.91
N THR A 24 21.78 -29.95 -43.79
CA THR A 24 21.78 -31.12 -44.69
C THR A 24 21.35 -30.75 -46.10
N ALA A 25 20.32 -29.91 -46.24
CA ALA A 25 19.86 -29.40 -47.54
C ALA A 25 20.96 -28.60 -48.24
N PHE A 26 21.71 -27.78 -47.49
CA PHE A 26 22.81 -26.97 -48.00
C PHE A 26 23.99 -27.79 -48.54
N VAL A 27 24.34 -28.86 -47.83
CA VAL A 27 25.42 -29.78 -48.25
C VAL A 27 24.98 -30.62 -49.47
N ARG A 28 23.70 -31.03 -49.52
CA ARG A 28 23.18 -31.91 -50.56
C ARG A 28 22.89 -31.17 -51.87
N PHE A 29 22.43 -29.93 -51.80
CA PHE A 29 22.02 -29.10 -52.93
C PHE A 29 22.72 -27.74 -52.90
N PRO A 30 24.03 -27.70 -53.25
CA PRO A 30 24.75 -26.43 -53.29
C PRO A 30 24.15 -25.53 -54.38
N ALA A 31 23.79 -24.30 -54.01
CA ALA A 31 23.26 -23.32 -54.95
C ALA A 31 24.30 -23.04 -56.04
N THR A 32 23.95 -23.31 -57.29
CA THR A 32 24.87 -23.14 -58.43
C THR A 32 24.68 -21.78 -59.10
N ASN A 33 23.56 -21.10 -58.84
CA ASN A 33 23.20 -19.83 -59.43
C ASN A 33 22.92 -18.75 -58.36
N SER A 34 23.24 -17.50 -58.68
CA SER A 34 23.01 -16.33 -57.80
C SER A 34 21.54 -16.08 -57.49
N SER A 35 20.62 -16.47 -58.38
CA SER A 35 19.17 -16.37 -58.19
C SER A 35 18.66 -17.30 -57.09
N GLU A 36 19.22 -18.51 -56.97
CA GLU A 36 18.86 -19.48 -55.94
C GLU A 36 19.25 -18.95 -54.55
N TRP A 37 20.43 -18.33 -54.46
CA TRP A 37 20.89 -17.72 -53.21
C TRP A 37 19.96 -16.62 -52.71
N ALA A 38 19.49 -15.77 -53.62
CA ALA A 38 18.52 -14.73 -53.27
C ALA A 38 17.20 -15.30 -52.72
N ALA A 39 16.70 -16.40 -53.31
CA ALA A 39 15.49 -17.08 -52.84
C ALA A 39 15.67 -17.66 -51.43
N TRP A 40 16.84 -18.24 -51.12
CA TRP A 40 17.17 -18.72 -49.77
C TRP A 40 17.20 -17.60 -48.74
N CYS A 41 17.88 -16.49 -49.04
CA CYS A 41 17.91 -15.33 -48.14
C CYS A 41 16.50 -14.77 -47.89
N GLN A 42 15.65 -14.73 -48.91
CA GLN A 42 14.26 -14.28 -48.77
C GLN A 42 13.43 -15.20 -47.86
N ALA A 43 13.55 -16.53 -48.03
CA ALA A 43 12.81 -17.49 -47.21
C ALA A 43 13.22 -17.41 -45.74
N ILE A 44 14.53 -17.32 -45.46
CA ILE A 44 15.05 -17.16 -44.10
C ILE A 44 14.58 -15.83 -43.50
N GLY A 45 14.65 -14.75 -44.27
CA GLY A 45 14.16 -13.44 -43.85
C GLY A 45 12.67 -13.45 -43.49
N ALA A 46 11.84 -14.12 -44.28
CA ALA A 46 10.41 -14.28 -44.01
C ALA A 46 10.15 -15.08 -42.72
N ILE A 47 10.88 -16.18 -42.50
CA ILE A 47 10.75 -16.99 -41.27
C ILE A 47 11.15 -16.18 -40.04
N ILE A 48 12.28 -15.47 -40.09
CA ILE A 48 12.74 -14.62 -38.99
C ILE A 48 11.72 -13.51 -38.71
N ALA A 49 11.19 -12.87 -39.76
CA ALA A 49 10.18 -11.83 -39.61
C ALA A 49 8.92 -12.34 -38.91
N ILE A 50 8.42 -13.53 -39.30
CA ILE A 50 7.27 -14.17 -38.64
C ILE A 50 7.60 -14.51 -37.18
N ALA A 51 8.78 -15.07 -36.91
CA ALA A 51 9.21 -15.40 -35.55
C ALA A 51 9.27 -14.17 -34.64
N VAL A 52 9.85 -13.07 -35.12
CA VAL A 52 9.88 -11.78 -34.39
C VAL A 52 8.46 -11.23 -34.18
N ALA A 53 7.61 -11.29 -35.22
CA ALA A 53 6.22 -10.83 -35.15
C ALA A 53 5.38 -11.60 -34.11
N ILE A 54 5.68 -12.87 -33.85
CA ILE A 54 5.02 -13.67 -32.80
C ILE A 54 5.68 -13.45 -31.42
N TYR A 55 7.01 -13.36 -31.39
CA TYR A 55 7.78 -13.25 -30.15
C TYR A 55 7.53 -11.93 -29.41
N VAL A 56 7.48 -10.80 -30.13
CA VAL A 56 7.29 -9.47 -29.51
C VAL A 56 5.95 -9.36 -28.75
N PRO A 57 4.79 -9.71 -29.33
CA PRO A 57 3.52 -9.70 -28.60
C PRO A 57 3.49 -10.69 -27.43
N TYR A 58 4.12 -11.87 -27.57
CA TYR A 58 4.20 -12.84 -26.49
C TYR A 58 4.95 -12.27 -25.28
N GLN A 59 6.12 -11.67 -25.52
CA GLN A 59 6.91 -11.05 -24.46
C GLN A 59 6.21 -9.82 -23.84
N GLN A 60 5.53 -9.02 -24.66
CA GLN A 60 4.72 -7.90 -24.16
C GLN A 60 3.55 -8.35 -23.27
N ARG A 61 2.91 -9.49 -23.58
CA ARG A 61 1.86 -10.06 -22.72
C ARG A 61 2.40 -10.53 -21.39
N THR A 62 3.53 -11.26 -21.37
CA THR A 62 4.13 -11.74 -20.11
C THR A 62 4.58 -10.59 -19.21
N ASP A 63 5.19 -9.55 -19.80
CA ASP A 63 5.61 -8.37 -19.05
C ASP A 63 4.42 -7.51 -18.61
N GLY A 64 3.36 -7.46 -19.44
CA GLY A 64 2.09 -6.81 -19.14
C GLY A 64 1.40 -7.42 -17.92
N GLU A 65 1.24 -8.73 -17.89
CA GLU A 65 0.62 -9.43 -16.75
C GLU A 65 1.38 -9.20 -15.44
N ALA A 66 2.71 -9.21 -15.47
CA ALA A 66 3.51 -8.94 -14.27
C ALA A 66 3.34 -7.50 -13.77
N ARG A 67 3.22 -6.53 -14.68
CA ARG A 67 2.96 -5.13 -14.35
C ARG A 67 1.55 -4.92 -13.84
N ASP A 68 0.56 -5.58 -14.44
CA ASP A 68 -0.84 -5.48 -14.05
C ASP A 68 -1.05 -6.07 -12.66
N ARG A 69 -0.46 -7.24 -12.34
CA ARG A 69 -0.48 -7.79 -10.98
C ARG A 69 0.12 -6.82 -9.95
N LYS A 70 1.27 -6.21 -10.26
CA LYS A 70 1.88 -5.19 -9.38
C LYS A 70 1.01 -3.95 -9.22
N ARG A 71 0.35 -3.51 -10.29
CA ARG A 71 -0.59 -2.37 -10.24
C ARG A 71 -1.79 -2.69 -9.38
N ASP A 72 -2.35 -3.90 -9.50
CA ASP A 72 -3.46 -4.34 -8.67
C ASP A 72 -3.05 -4.45 -7.20
N GLU A 73 -1.86 -4.98 -6.91
CA GLU A 73 -1.30 -4.96 -5.56
C GLU A 73 -1.17 -3.54 -5.00
N LEU A 74 -0.64 -2.59 -5.78
CA LEU A 74 -0.51 -1.19 -5.36
C LEU A 74 -1.88 -0.53 -5.15
N ARG A 75 -2.84 -0.77 -6.04
CA ARG A 75 -4.21 -0.25 -5.93
C ARG A 75 -4.91 -0.74 -4.66
N ARG A 76 -4.61 -1.96 -4.20
CA ARG A 76 -5.12 -2.48 -2.93
C ARG A 76 -4.49 -1.80 -1.71
N LYS A 77 -3.22 -1.36 -1.83
CA LYS A 77 -2.47 -0.72 -0.74
C LYS A 77 -2.72 0.77 -0.62
N GLU A 78 -3.05 1.44 -1.73
CA GLU A 78 -3.23 2.89 -1.80
C GLU A 78 -4.24 3.44 -0.76
N PRO A 79 -5.44 2.84 -0.55
CA PRO A 79 -6.38 3.32 0.46
C PRO A 79 -5.79 3.26 1.87
N LEU A 80 -5.14 2.14 2.22
CA LEU A 80 -4.52 1.94 3.53
C LEU A 80 -3.41 2.96 3.80
N MET A 81 -2.57 3.25 2.79
CA MET A 81 -1.52 4.27 2.90
C MET A 81 -2.10 5.68 3.10
N SER A 82 -3.21 6.00 2.42
CA SER A 82 -3.87 7.31 2.57
C SER A 82 -4.60 7.49 3.90
N LEU A 83 -5.10 6.39 4.48
CA LEU A 83 -5.80 6.37 5.75
C LEU A 83 -4.86 6.51 6.95
N GLN A 84 -3.66 5.96 6.85
CA GLN A 84 -2.64 5.99 7.91
C GLN A 84 -2.40 7.37 8.53
N PRO A 85 -2.10 8.45 7.77
CA PRO A 85 -1.88 9.77 8.37
C PRO A 85 -3.11 10.33 9.10
N ILE A 86 -4.31 9.96 8.67
CA ILE A 86 -5.57 10.37 9.34
C ILE A 86 -5.67 9.65 10.69
N MET A 87 -5.38 8.35 10.73
CA MET A 87 -5.38 7.53 11.96
C MET A 87 -4.30 8.00 12.94
N GLU A 88 -3.09 8.31 12.47
CA GLU A 88 -2.01 8.87 13.30
C GLU A 88 -2.37 10.24 13.86
N ARG A 89 -3.01 11.09 13.05
CA ARG A 89 -3.51 12.38 13.52
C ARG A 89 -4.60 12.21 14.57
N ALA A 90 -5.53 11.28 14.39
CA ALA A 90 -6.56 10.97 15.38
C ALA A 90 -5.96 10.54 16.72
N LEU A 91 -4.99 9.61 16.68
CA LEU A 91 -4.29 9.12 17.87
C LEU A 91 -3.53 10.22 18.60
N SER A 92 -2.75 11.03 17.87
CA SER A 92 -2.00 12.13 18.47
C SER A 92 -2.88 13.22 19.09
N LEU A 93 -4.13 13.38 18.65
CA LEU A 93 -5.09 14.26 19.32
C LEU A 93 -5.59 13.64 20.64
N LEU A 94 -5.85 12.34 20.66
CA LEU A 94 -6.29 11.64 21.87
C LEU A 94 -5.18 11.47 22.90
N GLU A 95 -3.93 11.24 22.48
CA GLU A 95 -2.76 11.10 23.36
C GLU A 95 -2.40 12.42 24.08
N LYS A 96 -2.81 13.57 23.54
CA LYS A 96 -2.62 14.88 24.20
C LYS A 96 -3.53 15.09 25.40
N ILE A 97 -4.57 14.28 25.56
CA ILE A 97 -5.52 14.41 26.66
C ILE A 97 -4.84 13.93 27.95
N PRO A 98 -4.73 14.76 28.99
CA PRO A 98 -3.96 14.44 30.19
C PRO A 98 -4.72 13.46 31.09
N LEU A 99 -4.69 12.16 30.78
CA LEU A 99 -5.40 11.13 31.55
C LEU A 99 -4.83 10.89 32.96
N ASN A 100 -3.53 11.16 33.14
CA ASN A 100 -2.81 10.83 34.38
C ASN A 100 -2.67 12.02 35.34
N GLU A 101 -3.03 13.23 34.91
CA GLU A 101 -2.82 14.43 35.71
C GLU A 101 -4.05 14.70 36.59
N THR A 102 -3.83 14.70 37.91
CA THR A 102 -4.87 14.98 38.91
C THR A 102 -4.85 16.41 39.41
N THR A 103 -3.91 17.24 38.95
CA THR A 103 -3.78 18.61 39.46
C THR A 103 -4.66 19.55 38.62
N ASP A 104 -5.60 20.22 39.28
CA ASP A 104 -6.59 21.12 38.65
C ASP A 104 -5.96 22.14 37.68
N ILE A 105 -4.77 22.66 38.01
CA ILE A 105 -4.05 23.66 37.19
C ILE A 105 -3.74 23.14 35.78
N TYR A 106 -3.37 21.87 35.65
CA TYR A 106 -3.00 21.29 34.35
C TYR A 106 -4.23 21.00 33.50
N VAL A 107 -5.29 20.53 34.14
CA VAL A 107 -6.58 20.26 33.49
C VAL A 107 -7.14 21.58 32.94
N GLU A 108 -7.15 22.64 33.75
CA GLU A 108 -7.58 23.97 33.34
C GLU A 108 -6.73 24.51 32.18
N HIS A 109 -5.39 24.42 32.28
CA HIS A 109 -4.51 24.86 31.20
C HIS A 109 -4.75 24.08 29.90
N PHE A 110 -4.92 22.76 29.98
CA PHE A 110 -5.22 21.92 28.82
C PHE A 110 -6.51 22.37 28.13
N PHE A 111 -7.60 22.53 28.88
CA PHE A 111 -8.87 22.92 28.31
C PHE A 111 -8.89 24.36 27.78
N ALA A 112 -8.17 25.27 28.44
CA ALA A 112 -8.10 26.66 28.02
C ALA A 112 -7.21 26.90 26.79
N HIS A 113 -6.15 26.12 26.58
CA HIS A 113 -5.12 26.43 25.58
C HIS A 113 -4.77 25.30 24.60
N VAL A 114 -5.01 24.05 24.97
CA VAL A 114 -4.50 22.88 24.23
C VAL A 114 -5.63 22.09 23.56
N SER A 115 -6.80 22.04 24.20
CA SER A 115 -7.94 21.34 23.66
C SER A 115 -8.54 22.13 22.50
N ASP A 116 -8.49 21.53 21.32
CA ASP A 116 -9.14 22.04 20.12
C ASP A 116 -10.24 21.04 19.71
N PRO A 117 -11.49 21.26 20.17
CA PRO A 117 -12.63 20.42 19.82
C PRO A 117 -12.87 20.38 18.30
N ASP A 118 -12.52 21.45 17.60
CA ASP A 118 -12.70 21.57 16.15
C ASP A 118 -11.69 20.70 15.41
N ALA A 119 -10.45 20.60 15.90
CA ALA A 119 -9.46 19.65 15.36
C ALA A 119 -9.94 18.18 15.47
N VAL A 120 -10.50 17.78 16.61
CA VAL A 120 -11.06 16.43 16.81
C VAL A 120 -12.21 16.19 15.84
N SER A 121 -13.12 17.17 15.71
CA SER A 121 -14.26 17.08 14.81
C SER A 121 -13.85 17.02 13.33
N THR A 122 -12.80 17.76 12.95
CA THR A 122 -12.26 17.80 11.59
C THR A 122 -11.65 16.45 11.21
N VAL A 123 -10.84 15.86 12.08
CA VAL A 123 -10.26 14.53 11.83
C VAL A 123 -11.33 13.45 11.75
N ARG A 124 -12.36 13.53 12.62
CA ARG A 124 -13.51 12.65 12.55
C ARG A 124 -14.27 12.80 11.23
N ALA A 125 -14.51 14.03 10.77
CA ALA A 125 -15.15 14.30 9.49
C ALA A 125 -14.34 13.72 8.32
N SER A 126 -13.01 13.85 8.35
CA SER A 126 -12.11 13.23 7.36
C SER A 126 -12.21 11.70 7.35
N LEU A 127 -12.30 11.06 8.52
CA LEU A 127 -12.52 9.60 8.60
C LEU A 127 -13.89 9.17 8.08
N ILE A 128 -14.94 9.98 8.30
CA ILE A 128 -16.29 9.71 7.80
C ILE A 128 -16.36 9.88 6.28
N ALA A 129 -15.66 10.89 5.74
CA ALA A 129 -15.60 11.16 4.31
C ALA A 129 -14.70 10.16 3.55
N PHE A 130 -13.93 9.34 4.28
CA PHE A 130 -13.06 8.34 3.66
C PHE A 130 -13.90 7.27 2.94
N PRO A 131 -13.59 6.91 1.67
CA PRO A 131 -14.34 5.92 0.91
C PRO A 131 -14.08 4.50 1.42
N ILE A 132 -14.82 4.10 2.45
CA ILE A 132 -14.66 2.84 3.19
C ILE A 132 -14.82 1.62 2.28
N GLU A 133 -15.60 1.75 1.20
CA GLU A 133 -15.80 0.71 0.17
C GLU A 133 -14.52 0.34 -0.60
N ARG A 134 -13.48 1.19 -0.52
CA ARG A 134 -12.17 0.87 -1.10
C ARG A 134 -11.30 0.02 -0.19
N LEU A 135 -11.67 -0.12 1.08
CA LEU A 135 -11.00 -1.03 2.01
C LEU A 135 -11.52 -2.45 1.73
N ILE A 136 -10.62 -3.32 1.28
CA ILE A 136 -10.95 -4.72 1.01
C ILE A 136 -10.92 -5.54 2.32
N ASP A 137 -10.14 -5.07 3.29
CA ASP A 137 -9.91 -5.77 4.54
C ASP A 137 -10.92 -5.38 5.62
N PHE A 138 -11.53 -6.38 6.24
CA PHE A 138 -12.54 -6.19 7.28
C PHE A 138 -11.96 -5.54 8.56
N GLN A 139 -10.72 -5.88 8.94
CA GLN A 139 -10.08 -5.30 10.12
C GLN A 139 -9.78 -3.82 9.92
N ALA A 140 -9.36 -3.43 8.72
CA ALA A 140 -9.19 -2.02 8.36
C ALA A 140 -10.51 -1.26 8.48
N ILE A 141 -11.61 -1.80 7.94
CA ILE A 141 -12.95 -1.19 8.06
C ILE A 141 -13.35 -1.03 9.53
N GLN A 142 -13.22 -2.10 10.32
CA GLN A 142 -13.55 -2.08 11.75
C GLN A 142 -12.72 -1.02 12.49
N SER A 143 -11.42 -0.94 12.22
CA SER A 143 -10.54 0.04 12.85
C SER A 143 -10.96 1.49 12.57
N VAL A 144 -11.49 1.78 11.38
CA VAL A 144 -12.00 3.12 11.04
C VAL A 144 -13.22 3.44 11.87
N PHE A 145 -14.18 2.52 11.99
CA PHE A 145 -15.37 2.73 12.80
C PHE A 145 -15.04 2.88 14.29
N GLU A 146 -14.17 2.03 14.83
CA GLU A 146 -13.73 2.14 16.23
C GLU A 146 -13.03 3.49 16.50
N MET A 147 -12.23 3.99 15.55
CA MET A 147 -11.61 5.31 15.66
C MET A 147 -12.63 6.46 15.57
N GLN A 148 -13.62 6.36 14.68
CA GLN A 148 -14.70 7.34 14.58
C GLN A 148 -15.51 7.45 15.87
N ASP A 149 -15.81 6.30 16.51
CA ASP A 149 -16.53 6.25 17.78
C ASP A 149 -15.69 6.80 18.94
N ALA A 150 -14.39 6.50 18.97
CA ALA A 150 -13.46 7.07 19.93
C ALA A 150 -13.41 8.61 19.83
N LEU A 151 -13.25 9.14 18.62
CA LEU A 151 -13.22 10.59 18.37
C LEU A 151 -14.56 11.26 18.67
N LYS A 152 -15.68 10.59 18.38
CA LYS A 152 -17.01 11.08 18.75
C LYS A 152 -17.12 11.20 20.27
N THR A 153 -16.76 10.15 20.99
CA THR A 153 -16.78 10.13 22.47
C THR A 153 -15.94 11.25 23.07
N ALA A 154 -14.73 11.46 22.54
CA ALA A 154 -13.84 12.54 22.96
C ALA A 154 -14.40 13.93 22.62
N SER A 155 -14.91 14.13 21.41
CA SER A 155 -15.52 15.41 20.99
C SER A 155 -16.74 15.76 21.83
N ASP A 156 -17.62 14.79 22.10
CA ASP A 156 -18.80 14.97 22.94
C ASP A 156 -18.40 15.27 24.40
N ALA A 157 -17.27 14.72 24.88
CA ALA A 157 -16.74 15.03 26.20
C ALA A 157 -16.18 16.46 26.27
N LEU A 158 -15.36 16.85 25.29
CA LEU A 158 -14.83 18.20 25.17
C LEU A 158 -15.94 19.26 25.11
N ARG A 159 -17.01 19.01 24.36
CA ARG A 159 -18.15 19.94 24.25
C ARG A 159 -18.93 20.07 25.56
N SER A 160 -19.25 18.94 26.21
CA SER A 160 -19.97 18.98 27.49
C SER A 160 -19.22 19.73 28.59
N ALA A 161 -17.88 19.74 28.52
CA ALA A 161 -17.04 20.41 29.48
C ALA A 161 -17.17 21.95 29.43
N GLY A 162 -17.62 22.52 28.30
CA GLY A 162 -17.84 23.96 28.14
C GLY A 162 -19.20 24.48 28.63
N GLU A 163 -20.13 23.60 29.05
CA GLU A 163 -21.54 23.95 29.30
C GLU A 163 -21.93 24.06 30.80
N GLY A 164 -21.03 23.88 31.77
CA GLY A 164 -21.40 23.83 33.20
C GLY A 164 -20.51 24.59 34.19
N ASP A 165 -20.74 24.33 35.49
CA ASP A 165 -20.22 25.04 36.68
C ASP A 165 -18.68 24.94 36.92
N GLY A 166 -17.90 24.71 35.87
CA GLY A 166 -16.44 24.62 35.91
C GLY A 166 -15.90 23.19 35.73
N TRP A 167 -14.73 23.11 35.06
CA TRP A 167 -14.10 21.87 34.61
C TRP A 167 -13.75 20.90 35.75
N ALA A 168 -13.35 21.42 36.91
CA ALA A 168 -12.90 20.61 38.05
C ALA A 168 -14.00 19.66 38.57
N GLY A 169 -15.25 20.13 38.65
CA GLY A 169 -16.38 19.32 39.12
C GLY A 169 -16.78 18.22 38.13
N GLN A 170 -16.57 18.43 36.84
CA GLN A 170 -16.90 17.48 35.78
C GLN A 170 -15.74 16.55 35.42
N TRP A 171 -14.52 16.87 35.86
CA TRP A 171 -13.31 16.15 35.46
C TRP A 171 -13.38 14.64 35.69
N PRO A 172 -13.88 14.10 36.83
CA PRO A 172 -13.96 12.66 37.02
C PRO A 172 -14.79 11.93 35.95
N SER A 173 -15.93 12.49 35.53
CA SER A 173 -16.79 11.88 34.52
C SER A 173 -16.24 12.06 33.11
N LEU A 174 -15.64 13.23 32.81
CA LEU A 174 -14.95 13.49 31.55
C LEU A 174 -13.74 12.57 31.37
N ARG A 175 -12.93 12.41 32.42
CA ARG A 175 -11.78 11.52 32.45
C ARG A 175 -12.18 10.09 32.09
N GLN A 176 -13.23 9.55 32.70
CA GLN A 176 -13.72 8.22 32.38
C GLN A 176 -14.07 8.06 30.88
N ARG A 177 -14.69 9.09 30.28
CA ARG A 177 -15.03 9.11 28.84
C ARG A 177 -13.77 9.18 27.97
N PHE A 178 -12.77 9.96 28.35
CA PHE A 178 -11.51 10.04 27.63
C PHE A 178 -10.68 8.76 27.75
N GLU A 179 -10.66 8.11 28.92
CA GLU A 179 -10.02 6.80 29.09
C GLU A 179 -10.69 5.74 28.20
N ALA A 180 -12.03 5.72 28.14
CA ALA A 180 -12.77 4.84 27.24
C ALA A 180 -12.45 5.11 25.76
N ALA A 181 -12.39 6.39 25.35
CA ALA A 181 -12.03 6.80 24.00
C ALA A 181 -10.58 6.40 23.64
N ALA A 182 -9.62 6.60 24.56
CA ALA A 182 -8.22 6.22 24.37
C ALA A 182 -8.05 4.70 24.25
N ALA A 183 -8.79 3.92 25.04
CA ALA A 183 -8.80 2.46 24.94
C ALA A 183 -9.39 1.97 23.61
N GLN A 184 -10.47 2.58 23.13
CA GLN A 184 -11.04 2.32 21.80
C GLN A 184 -10.04 2.66 20.69
N ALA A 185 -9.44 3.84 20.72
CA ALA A 185 -8.47 4.27 19.73
C ALA A 185 -7.21 3.37 19.70
N SER A 186 -6.77 2.87 20.85
CA SER A 186 -5.66 1.92 20.94
C SER A 186 -5.98 0.58 20.29
N ARG A 187 -7.21 0.08 20.45
CA ARG A 187 -7.68 -1.13 19.76
C ARG A 187 -7.78 -0.91 18.25
N ALA A 188 -8.36 0.21 17.84
CA ALA A 188 -8.41 0.61 16.43
C ALA A 188 -7.00 0.69 15.81
N LYS A 189 -6.02 1.30 16.50
CA LYS A 189 -4.62 1.35 16.06
C LYS A 189 -4.03 -0.05 15.88
N ALA A 190 -4.25 -0.95 16.84
CA ALA A 190 -3.72 -2.31 16.77
C ALA A 190 -4.32 -3.11 15.60
N GLN A 191 -5.64 -3.02 15.40
CA GLN A 191 -6.33 -3.64 14.26
C GLN A 191 -5.87 -3.06 12.92
N PHE A 192 -5.75 -1.74 12.83
CA PHE A 192 -5.27 -1.09 11.62
C PHE A 192 -3.83 -1.49 11.29
N LYS A 193 -2.96 -1.60 12.32
CA LYS A 193 -1.59 -2.10 12.14
C LYS A 193 -1.58 -3.54 11.64
N ALA A 194 -2.41 -4.42 12.19
CA ALA A 194 -2.54 -5.79 11.70
C ALA A 194 -2.97 -5.83 10.23
N ALA A 195 -3.94 -5.00 9.82
CA ALA A 195 -4.34 -4.87 8.42
C ALA A 195 -3.20 -4.37 7.51
N LEU A 196 -2.36 -3.45 7.99
CA LEU A 196 -1.16 -2.98 7.26
C LEU A 196 -0.09 -4.06 7.15
N ASP A 197 0.11 -4.87 8.21
CA ASP A 197 1.03 -5.99 8.23
C ASP A 197 0.59 -7.07 7.22
N ASP A 198 -0.71 -7.45 7.24
CA ASP A 198 -1.31 -8.42 6.32
C ASP A 198 -1.26 -7.96 4.86
N ALA A 199 -1.40 -6.65 4.62
CA ALA A 199 -1.23 -6.06 3.29
C ALA A 199 0.25 -5.94 2.86
N GLY A 200 1.21 -6.29 3.73
CA GLY A 200 2.64 -6.15 3.46
C GLY A 200 3.06 -4.69 3.26
N ILE A 201 2.44 -3.75 4.00
CA ILE A 201 2.72 -2.30 3.95
C ILE A 201 3.66 -1.88 5.09
N SER A 202 3.58 -2.52 6.25
CA SER A 202 4.33 -2.14 7.47
C SER A 202 5.85 -2.01 7.29
N ASN A 203 6.43 -2.88 6.46
CA ASN A 203 7.86 -2.82 6.12
C ASN A 203 8.24 -1.59 5.28
N TYR A 204 7.31 -1.02 4.50
CA TYR A 204 7.56 0.16 3.68
C TYR A 204 7.67 1.44 4.52
N VAL A 205 6.83 1.58 5.55
CA VAL A 205 6.80 2.81 6.38
C VAL A 205 8.04 2.90 7.26
N THR A 206 8.40 1.81 7.92
CA THR A 206 9.55 1.76 8.83
C THR A 206 10.87 1.93 8.06
N GLY A 207 10.98 1.32 6.88
CA GLY A 207 12.16 1.48 6.01
C GLY A 207 12.34 2.91 5.48
N SER A 208 11.25 3.61 5.15
CA SER A 208 11.31 5.01 4.69
C SER A 208 11.79 5.98 5.78
N ALA A 209 11.33 5.77 7.02
CA ALA A 209 11.75 6.60 8.15
C ALA A 209 13.24 6.43 8.47
N ILE A 210 13.76 5.20 8.41
CA ILE A 210 15.19 4.91 8.61
C ILE A 210 16.03 5.55 7.48
N ALA A 211 15.63 5.39 6.23
CA ALA A 211 16.33 5.98 5.09
C ALA A 211 16.37 7.52 5.15
N LYS A 212 15.30 8.16 5.61
CA LYS A 212 15.23 9.62 5.75
C LYS A 212 16.19 10.12 6.84
N ASN A 213 16.29 9.41 7.96
CA ASN A 213 17.20 9.75 9.06
C ASN A 213 18.68 9.55 8.67
N GLU A 214 19.01 8.57 7.84
CA GLU A 214 20.38 8.38 7.33
C GLU A 214 20.81 9.50 6.38
N TRP A 215 19.90 10.04 5.56
CA TRP A 215 20.19 11.16 4.68
C TRP A 215 20.40 12.47 5.45
N THR A 216 19.60 12.75 6.47
CA THR A 216 19.80 13.94 7.33
C THR A 216 21.08 13.84 8.14
N ALA A 217 21.41 12.65 8.67
CA ALA A 217 22.66 12.45 9.41
C ALA A 217 23.92 12.61 8.53
N ARG A 218 23.84 12.36 7.22
CA ARG A 218 24.95 12.62 6.28
C ARG A 218 25.09 14.09 5.88
N ALA A 219 23.98 14.84 5.85
CA ALA A 219 24.00 16.26 5.49
C ALA A 219 24.59 17.15 6.60
N ASP A 220 24.48 16.76 7.87
CA ASP A 220 25.03 17.51 9.00
C ASP A 220 26.55 17.30 9.21
N VAL A 221 27.18 16.42 8.44
CA VAL A 221 28.62 16.06 8.58
C VAL A 221 29.50 16.73 7.51
N THR A 222 28.91 17.52 6.61
CA THR A 222 29.62 18.27 5.55
C THR A 222 29.44 19.77 5.69
#